data_AF-A0A496LPW8-F1
#
_entry.id   AF-A0A496LPW8-F1
#
_cell.length_a   1.000
_cell.length_b   1.000
_cell.length_c   1.000
_cell.angle_alpha   90.00
_cell.angle_beta   90.00
_cell.angle_gamma   90.00
#
_symmetry.space_group_name_H-M   'P 1'
#
loop_
_entity.id
_entity.type
_entity.pdbx_description
1 polymer ?
#
loop_
_entity_poly.entity_id
_entity_poly.type
_entity_poly.pdbx_seq_one_letter_code
_entity_poly.pdbx_strand_id
1 'polypeptide(L)' 'MLNSTDYGIYGVLICGTGIGISIAANRHAHIRCALCHDATSARLAREHNDANVLAFGERLMGALV' A
#
# COMPACT_ATOMS: atom_id res chain seq x y z
N MET A 1 5.28 22.76 -8.13
CA MET A 1 4.30 22.68 -7.03
C MET A 1 3.08 21.97 -7.57
N LEU A 2 2.89 20.69 -7.22
CA LEU A 2 1.72 19.94 -7.65
C LEU A 2 0.53 20.36 -6.79
N ASN A 3 -0.58 20.73 -7.43
CA ASN A 3 -1.78 21.20 -6.75
C ASN A 3 -2.52 20.04 -6.10
N SER A 4 -3.18 20.29 -4.97
CA SER A 4 -3.90 19.31 -4.16
C SER A 4 -5.03 18.56 -4.89
N THR A 5 -5.40 19.00 -6.09
CA THR A 5 -6.42 18.38 -6.96
C THR A 5 -5.86 17.37 -7.97
N ASP A 6 -4.54 17.25 -8.12
CA ASP A 6 -3.89 16.26 -9.01
C ASP A 6 -3.58 14.93 -8.31
N TYR A 7 -3.87 14.81 -7.02
CA TYR A 7 -3.67 13.58 -6.27
C TYR A 7 -4.77 12.58 -6.64
N GLY A 8 -4.41 11.56 -7.43
CA GLY A 8 -5.23 10.36 -7.58
C GLY A 8 -5.65 9.82 -6.21
N ILE A 9 -6.84 9.24 -6.12
CA ILE A 9 -7.35 8.67 -4.87
C ILE A 9 -6.45 7.47 -4.50
N TYR A 10 -5.70 7.61 -3.40
CA TYR A 10 -4.82 6.57 -2.88
C TYR A 10 -5.25 6.11 -1.48
N GLY A 11 -5.01 4.83 -1.17
CA GLY A 11 -5.34 4.22 0.11
C GLY A 11 -4.12 3.70 0.87
N VAL A 12 -4.22 3.69 2.20
CA VAL A 12 -3.26 3.04 3.11
C VAL A 12 -4.04 2.13 4.06
N LEU A 13 -3.62 0.87 4.19
CA LEU A 13 -4.27 -0.15 5.01
C LEU A 13 -3.26 -0.74 6.01
N ILE A 14 -3.70 -0.97 7.24
CA ILE A 14 -2.85 -1.53 8.30
C ILE A 14 -3.61 -2.66 8.98
N CYS A 15 -2.96 -3.82 9.15
CA CYS A 15 -3.42 -4.88 10.06
C CYS A 15 -2.22 -5.58 10.69
N GLY A 16 -2.42 -6.65 11.45
CA GLY A 16 -1.32 -7.33 12.15
C GLY A 16 -0.18 -7.76 11.22
N THR A 17 -0.47 -8.46 10.11
CA THR A 17 0.55 -8.91 9.13
C THR A 17 0.51 -8.16 7.80
N GLY A 18 -0.53 -7.38 7.53
CA GLY A 18 -0.79 -6.77 6.23
C GLY A 18 -1.29 -7.74 5.15
N ILE A 19 -1.15 -9.06 5.34
CA ILE A 19 -1.55 -10.11 4.38
C ILE A 19 -3.07 -10.17 4.23
N GLY A 20 -3.80 -10.29 5.36
CA GLY A 20 -5.24 -10.45 5.31
C GLY A 20 -5.95 -9.23 4.72
N ILE A 21 -5.47 -8.03 5.05
CA ILE A 21 -6.09 -6.78 4.59
C ILE A 21 -5.81 -6.52 3.10
N SER A 22 -4.62 -6.89 2.59
CA SER A 22 -4.31 -6.77 1.16
C SER A 22 -5.09 -7.77 0.31
N ILE A 23 -5.24 -9.02 0.77
CA ILE A 23 -6.10 -10.03 0.13
C ILE A 23 -7.56 -9.54 0.08
N ALA A 24 -8.05 -8.97 1.19
CA ALA A 24 -9.42 -8.46 1.26
C ALA A 24 -9.65 -7.29 0.30
N ALA A 25 -8.73 -6.33 0.25
CA ALA A 25 -8.81 -5.16 -0.60
C ALA A 25 -8.77 -5.51 -2.10
N ASN A 26 -7.90 -6.45 -2.49
CA ASN A 26 -7.76 -6.88 -3.88
C ASN A 26 -8.96 -7.65 -4.45
N ARG A 27 -9.99 -7.96 -3.63
CA ARG A 27 -11.26 -8.49 -4.14
C ARG A 27 -12.09 -7.45 -4.89
N HIS A 28 -11.79 -6.17 -4.75
CA HIS A 28 -12.45 -5.09 -5.48
C HIS A 28 -11.70 -4.79 -6.78
N ALA A 29 -12.38 -4.89 -7.92
CA ALA A 29 -11.76 -4.84 -9.26
C ALA A 29 -10.91 -3.58 -9.57
N HIS A 30 -11.19 -2.46 -8.90
CA HIS A 30 -10.47 -1.19 -9.09
C HIS A 30 -9.33 -0.98 -8.07
N ILE A 31 -9.13 -1.91 -7.14
CA ILE A 31 -8.08 -1.85 -6.13
C ILE A 31 -6.89 -2.69 -6.58
N ARG A 32 -5.71 -2.07 -6.57
CA ARG A 32 -4.40 -2.72 -6.70
C ARG A 32 -3.63 -2.44 -5.43
N CYS A 33 -3.88 -3.28 -4.43
CA CYS A 33 -3.29 -3.20 -3.10
C CYS A 33 -1.99 -4.00 -3.02
N ALA A 34 -0.87 -3.31 -2.76
CA ALA A 34 0.43 -3.93 -2.55
C ALA A 34 0.76 -4.01 -1.06
N LEU A 35 1.05 -5.21 -0.56
CA LEU A 35 1.68 -5.39 0.75
C LEU A 35 3.15 -5.01 0.63
N CYS A 36 3.59 -4.00 1.38
CA CYS A 36 4.96 -3.50 1.34
C CYS A 36 5.61 -3.65 2.72
N HIS A 37 6.93 -3.83 2.71
CA HIS A 37 7.74 -4.01 3.93
C HIS A 37 8.92 -3.04 4.00
N ASP A 38 9.16 -2.26 2.94
CA ASP A 38 10.22 -1.26 2.86
C ASP A 38 9.88 -0.19 1.79
N ALA A 39 10.70 0.86 1.72
CA ALA A 39 10.52 1.93 0.74
C ALA A 39 10.73 1.46 -0.71
N THR A 40 11.59 0.47 -0.92
CA THR A 40 11.90 -0.06 -2.26
C THR A 40 10.69 -0.77 -2.84
N SER A 41 10.08 -1.69 -2.09
CA SER A 41 8.84 -2.39 -2.45
C SER A 41 7.68 -1.43 -2.67
N ALA A 42 7.54 -0.39 -1.83
CA ALA A 42 6.52 0.65 -2.03
C ALA A 42 6.70 1.43 -3.35
N ARG A 43 7.95 1.80 -3.69
CA ARG A 43 8.27 2.46 -4.97
C ARG A 43 7.98 1.56 -6.16
N LEU A 44 8.48 0.33 -6.13
CA LEU A 44 8.30 -0.65 -7.20
C LEU A 44 6.83 -1.06 -7.37
N ALA A 45 6.04 -1.08 -6.29
CA ALA A 45 4.60 -1.32 -6.35
C ALA A 45 3.89 -0.25 -7.18
N ARG A 46 4.30 1.02 -7.09
CA ARG A 46 3.79 2.06 -7.99
C ARG A 46 4.33 1.88 -9.42
N GLU A 47 5.64 1.75 -9.58
CA GLU A 47 6.28 1.78 -10.91
C GLU A 47 5.86 0.59 -11.80
N HIS A 48 5.72 -0.60 -11.23
CA HIS A 48 5.46 -1.82 -12.01
C HIS A 48 4.00 -2.27 -11.98
N ASN A 49 3.31 -2.05 -10.85
CA ASN A 49 1.96 -2.56 -10.66
C ASN A 49 0.91 -1.44 -10.66
N ASP A 50 1.35 -0.17 -10.73
CA ASP A 50 0.51 1.01 -10.60
C ASP A 50 -0.43 0.92 -9.38
N ALA A 51 0.13 0.42 -8.27
CA ALA A 51 -0.60 0.19 -7.02
C ALA A 51 -1.23 1.48 -6.51
N ASN A 52 -2.55 1.50 -6.30
CA ASN A 52 -3.29 2.64 -5.77
C ASN A 52 -3.59 2.51 -4.27
N VAL A 53 -3.25 1.36 -3.67
CA VAL A 53 -3.35 1.15 -2.23
C VAL A 53 -2.09 0.46 -1.73
N LEU A 54 -1.57 0.90 -0.58
CA LEU A 54 -0.50 0.21 0.14
C LEU A 54 -1.03 -0.45 1.41
N ALA A 55 -0.57 -1.66 1.71
CA ALA A 55 -0.86 -2.38 2.94
C ALA A 55 0.42 -2.60 3.74
N PHE A 56 0.31 -2.48 5.06
CA PHE A 56 1.42 -2.67 6.00
C PHE A 56 1.01 -3.62 7.15
N GLY A 57 1.99 -4.36 7.67
CA GLY A 57 1.82 -5.23 8.82
C GLY A 57 2.38 -4.61 10.09
N GLU A 58 1.54 -4.23 11.05
CA GLU A 58 1.94 -3.62 12.33
C GLU A 58 2.90 -4.51 13.14
N ARG A 59 2.70 -5.82 13.15
CA ARG A 59 3.58 -6.77 13.86
C ARG A 59 4.89 -7.07 13.11
N LEU A 60 4.98 -6.64 11.86
CA LEU A 60 6.09 -6.97 10.95
C LEU A 60 6.91 -5.74 10.59
N MET A 61 6.32 -4.54 10.69
CA MET A 61 6.95 -3.27 10.38
C MET A 61 7.16 -2.47 11.66
N GLY A 62 8.40 -2.53 12.14
CA GLY A 62 8.91 -1.69 13.23
C GLY A 62 9.28 -2.48 14.49
N ALA A 63 10.50 -2.27 14.98
CA ALA A 63 10.73 -1.10 15.82
C ALA A 63 11.66 -0.14 15.06
N LEU A 64 11.35 1.16 15.04
CA LEU A 64 12.35 2.18 14.75
C LEU A 64 13.28 2.18 15.97
N VAL A 65 14.44 1.54 15.86
CA VAL A 65 15.56 1.70 16.79
C VAL A 65 16.70 2.38 16.07
#